data_AF-A0A9D0KID0-F1
#
_entry.id   AF-A0A9D0KID0-F1
#
_cell.length_a   1.000
_cell.length_b   1.000
_cell.length_c   1.000
_cell.angle_alpha   90.00
_cell.angle_beta   90.00
_cell.angle_gamma   90.00
#
_symmetry.space_group_name_H-M   'P 1'
#
loop_
_entity.id
_entity.type
_entity.pdbx_description
1 polymer ?
#
loop_
_entity_poly.entity_id
_entity_poly.type
_entity_poly.pdbx_seq_one_letter_code
_entity_poly.pdbx_strand_id
1 'polypeptide(L)'
;MTEEDIDGQPQCIVDAHLDLAYNAVVLGRDLTQPVTAIRGREQQTPPPDPRAGTCTVSWPALLEGHIRVVGATLFVERGRKSRPRPTPTY
;
A
#
# COMPACT_ATOMS: atom_id res chain seq x y z
N MET A 1 -17.37 -4.80 37.16
CA MET A 1 -16.43 -4.42 36.10
C MET A 1 -15.47 -3.45 36.74
N THR A 2 -14.41 -4.00 37.32
CA THR A 2 -13.39 -3.23 38.04
C THR A 2 -12.42 -2.64 37.03
N GLU A 3 -11.79 -1.52 37.38
CA GLU A 3 -10.86 -0.77 36.51
C GLU A 3 -9.63 -1.59 36.06
N GLU A 4 -9.39 -2.77 36.64
CA GLU A 4 -8.29 -3.68 36.29
C GLU A 4 -8.47 -4.43 34.95
N ASP A 5 -9.68 -4.48 34.37
CA ASP A 5 -9.93 -5.22 33.12
C ASP A 5 -9.53 -4.46 31.83
N ILE A 6 -9.12 -3.18 31.94
CA ILE A 6 -8.75 -2.34 30.78
C ILE A 6 -7.29 -2.58 30.34
N ASP A 7 -6.43 -3.07 31.24
CA ASP A 7 -4.97 -3.18 30.99
C ASP A 7 -4.55 -4.49 30.28
N GLY A 8 -5.49 -5.42 30.04
CA GLY A 8 -5.19 -6.76 29.51
C GLY A 8 -5.84 -7.12 28.17
N GLN A 9 -6.69 -6.26 27.60
CA GLN A 9 -7.34 -6.55 26.33
C GLN A 9 -6.40 -6.17 25.18
N PRO A 10 -6.05 -7.10 24.26
CA PRO A 10 -5.22 -6.76 23.13
C PRO A 10 -5.92 -5.67 22.31
N GLN A 11 -5.23 -4.54 22.15
CA GLN A 11 -5.74 -3.37 21.45
C GLN A 11 -6.16 -3.77 20.03
N CYS A 12 -7.46 -3.69 19.76
CA CYS A 12 -8.01 -4.05 18.47
C CYS A 12 -7.95 -2.83 17.55
N ILE A 13 -6.95 -2.79 16.67
CA ILE A 13 -6.85 -1.75 15.66
C ILE A 13 -7.53 -2.23 14.38
N VAL A 14 -8.43 -1.40 13.88
CA VAL A 14 -9.11 -1.56 12.60
C VAL A 14 -8.72 -0.38 11.73
N ASP A 15 -8.11 -0.67 10.58
CA ASP A 15 -7.88 0.31 9.53
C ASP A 15 -8.95 0.16 8.46
N ALA A 16 -9.75 1.20 8.23
CA ALA A 16 -10.83 1.15 7.26
C ALA A 16 -10.34 1.32 5.81
N HIS A 17 -9.13 1.84 5.58
CA HIS A 17 -8.70 2.26 4.25
C HIS A 17 -7.18 2.15 4.06
N LEU A 18 -6.75 1.00 3.55
CA LEU A 18 -5.37 0.72 3.23
C LEU A 18 -5.24 0.19 1.80
N ASP A 19 -4.34 0.76 1.02
CA ASP A 19 -4.13 0.51 -0.42
C ASP A 19 -3.40 -0.81 -0.74
N LEU A 20 -3.67 -1.87 0.02
CA LEU A 20 -3.02 -3.18 -0.11
C LEU A 20 -3.22 -3.81 -1.49
N ALA A 21 -4.44 -3.81 -2.01
CA ALA A 21 -4.71 -4.43 -3.31
C ALA A 21 -4.06 -3.63 -4.46
N TYR A 22 -4.00 -2.30 -4.35
CA TYR A 22 -3.25 -1.48 -5.31
C TYR A 22 -1.75 -1.77 -5.28
N ASN A 23 -1.16 -1.86 -4.08
CA ASN A 23 0.25 -2.22 -3.89
C ASN A 23 0.59 -3.57 -4.55
N ALA A 24 -0.26 -4.58 -4.35
CA ALA A 24 -0.04 -5.91 -4.90
C ALA A 24 -0.28 -5.98 -6.42
N VAL A 25 -1.43 -5.49 -6.88
CA VAL A 25 -1.89 -5.70 -8.27
C VAL A 25 -1.28 -4.69 -9.24
N VAL A 26 -1.21 -3.42 -8.86
CA VAL A 26 -0.79 -2.33 -9.77
C VAL A 26 0.70 -2.07 -9.66
N LEU A 27 1.23 -2.02 -8.43
CA LEU A 27 2.66 -1.79 -8.21
C LEU A 27 3.50 -3.07 -8.20
N GLY A 28 2.86 -4.25 -8.20
CA GLY A 28 3.55 -5.54 -8.22
C GLY A 28 4.38 -5.82 -6.97
N ARG A 29 4.07 -5.17 -5.84
CA ARG A 29 4.78 -5.39 -4.57
C ARG A 29 4.36 -6.74 -3.99
N ASP A 30 5.34 -7.57 -3.65
CA ASP A 30 5.09 -8.79 -2.86
C ASP A 30 4.92 -8.42 -1.39
N LEU A 31 3.67 -8.22 -0.97
CA LEU A 31 3.33 -7.83 0.40
C LEU A 31 3.55 -8.94 1.43
N THR A 32 3.94 -10.15 1.03
CA THR A 32 4.35 -11.19 1.99
C THR A 32 5.74 -10.93 2.56
N GLN A 33 6.54 -10.08 1.91
CA GLN A 33 7.87 -9.69 2.35
C GLN A 33 7.84 -8.54 3.38
N PRO A 34 8.90 -8.38 4.20
CA PRO A 34 9.06 -7.19 5.02
C PRO A 34 9.12 -5.91 4.18
N VAL A 35 8.57 -4.81 4.70
CA VAL A 35 8.60 -3.49 4.03
C VAL A 35 10.02 -3.09 3.62
N THR A 36 11.02 -3.38 4.44
CA THR A 36 12.44 -3.10 4.17
C THR A 36 12.95 -3.84 2.93
N ALA A 37 12.56 -5.10 2.74
CA ALA A 37 12.95 -5.89 1.57
C ALA A 37 12.31 -5.34 0.28
N ILE A 38 11.02 -4.95 0.35
CA ILE A 38 10.32 -4.32 -0.77
C ILE A 38 11.03 -3.01 -1.16
N ARG A 39 11.29 -2.12 -0.19
CA ARG A 39 12.00 -0.86 -0.42
C ARG A 39 13.41 -1.07 -0.99
N GLY A 40 14.13 -2.09 -0.52
CA GLY A 40 15.45 -2.45 -1.06
C GLY A 40 15.38 -2.87 -2.52
N ARG A 41 14.34 -3.64 -2.90
CA ARG A 41 14.10 -4.01 -4.30
C ARG A 41 13.73 -2.79 -5.16
N GLU A 42 12.91 -1.89 -4.65
CA GLU A 42 12.51 -0.66 -5.36
C GLU A 42 13.70 0.28 -5.63
N GLN A 43 14.71 0.29 -4.77
CA GLN A 43 15.93 1.06 -5.04
C GLN A 43 16.74 0.48 -6.21
N GLN A 44 16.74 -0.85 -6.38
CA GLN A 44 17.44 -1.52 -7.47
C GLN A 44 16.63 -1.51 -8.77
N THR A 45 15.31 -1.56 -8.65
CA THR A 45 14.36 -1.57 -9.77
C THR A 45 13.18 -0.67 -9.43
N PRO A 46 13.30 0.65 -9.70
CA PRO A 46 12.26 1.61 -9.39
C PRO A 46 10.95 1.32 -10.13
N PRO A 47 9.78 1.59 -9.52
CA PRO A 47 8.50 1.53 -10.21
C PRO A 47 8.48 2.46 -11.43
N PRO A 48 7.80 2.08 -12.53
CA PRO A 48 7.74 2.90 -13.73
C PRO A 48 6.95 4.20 -13.54
N ASP A 49 5.99 4.22 -12.61
CA ASP A 49 5.31 5.45 -12.20
C ASP A 49 6.08 6.12 -11.05
N PRO A 50 6.65 7.34 -11.25
CA PRO A 50 7.34 8.07 -10.18
C PRO A 50 6.42 8.44 -9.01
N ARG A 51 5.09 8.34 -9.17
CA ARG A 51 4.10 8.59 -8.12
C ARG A 51 3.77 7.36 -7.28
N ALA A 52 4.36 6.20 -7.59
CA ALA A 52 4.17 4.95 -6.83
C ALA A 52 4.58 5.05 -5.35
N GLY A 53 5.38 6.07 -5.01
CA GLY A 53 5.84 6.32 -3.64
C GLY A 53 6.68 5.17 -3.09
N THR A 54 6.90 5.21 -1.77
CA THR A 54 7.64 4.16 -1.05
C THR A 54 6.66 3.23 -0.36
N CYS A 55 6.90 1.92 -0.40
CA CYS A 55 6.07 0.96 0.36
C CYS A 55 6.08 1.29 1.86
N THR A 56 4.92 1.45 2.49
CA THR A 56 4.78 1.73 3.94
C THR A 56 4.16 0.58 4.72
N VAL A 57 3.58 -0.41 4.04
CA VAL A 57 2.83 -1.48 4.68
C VAL A 57 3.07 -2.82 3.98
N SER A 58 3.10 -3.89 4.76
CA SER A 58 3.14 -5.26 4.26
C SER A 58 2.51 -6.20 5.29
N TRP A 59 2.27 -7.45 4.91
CA TRP A 59 1.66 -8.44 5.80
C TRP A 59 2.45 -8.63 7.11
N PRO A 60 3.79 -8.81 7.09
CA PRO A 60 4.59 -8.82 8.33
C PRO A 60 4.40 -7.57 9.20
N ALA A 61 4.35 -6.38 8.60
CA ALA A 61 4.20 -5.13 9.35
C ALA A 61 2.82 -4.99 10.00
N LEU A 62 1.75 -5.47 9.34
CA LEU A 62 0.40 -5.50 9.92
C LEU A 62 0.31 -6.43 11.13
N LEU A 63 0.98 -7.58 11.07
CA LEU A 63 1.06 -8.52 12.18
C LEU A 63 1.84 -7.95 13.37
N GLU A 64 2.98 -7.32 13.12
CA GLU A 64 3.80 -6.65 14.13
C GLU A 64 3.03 -5.49 14.78
N GLY A 65 2.27 -4.73 13.99
CA GLY A 65 1.41 -3.65 14.48
C GLY A 65 0.11 -4.10 15.16
N HIS A 66 -0.11 -5.41 15.30
CA HIS A 66 -1.34 -6.00 15.87
C HIS A 66 -2.64 -5.51 15.21
N ILE A 67 -2.59 -5.20 13.90
CA ILE A 67 -3.76 -4.77 13.14
C ILE A 67 -4.65 -5.98 12.86
N ARG A 68 -5.93 -5.89 13.25
CA ARG A 68 -6.86 -7.03 13.20
C ARG A 68 -7.70 -7.06 11.95
N VAL A 69 -8.12 -5.89 11.47
CA VAL A 69 -8.95 -5.74 10.27
C VAL A 69 -8.41 -4.60 9.44
N VAL A 70 -8.31 -4.82 8.14
CA VAL A 70 -7.89 -3.82 7.16
C VAL A 70 -8.88 -3.78 6.00
N GLY A 71 -9.30 -2.58 5.60
CA GLY A 71 -9.96 -2.36 4.33
C GLY A 71 -8.95 -2.32 3.21
N ALA A 72 -8.73 -3.44 2.52
CA ALA A 72 -7.77 -3.56 1.42
C ALA A 72 -8.32 -2.97 0.11
N THR A 73 -7.92 -1.73 -0.24
CA THR A 73 -8.47 -1.00 -1.37
C THR A 73 -7.69 -1.21 -2.66
N LEU A 74 -8.45 -1.29 -3.76
CA LEU A 74 -7.98 -1.14 -5.13
C LEU A 74 -8.70 0.07 -5.71
N PHE A 75 -7.95 1.04 -6.24
CA PHE A 75 -8.51 2.23 -6.86
C PHE A 75 -8.06 2.34 -8.32
N VAL A 76 -8.81 3.12 -9.09
CA VAL A 76 -8.51 3.41 -10.49
C VAL A 76 -8.06 4.86 -10.58
N GLU A 77 -6.82 5.07 -11.03
CA GLU A 77 -6.36 6.41 -11.37
C GLU A 77 -7.08 6.93 -12.62
N ARG A 78 -7.30 8.25 -12.66
CA ARG A 78 -7.81 8.91 -13.86
C ARG A 78 -6.84 8.66 -15.02
N GLY A 79 -7.36 8.12 -16.13
CA GLY A 79 -6.60 7.98 -17.37
C GLY A 79 -6.05 9.32 -17.87
N ARG A 80 -4.77 9.36 -18.25
CA ARG A 80 -4.18 10.52 -18.93
C ARG A 80 -4.85 10.67 -20.30
N LYS A 81 -5.41 11.85 -20.60
CA LYS A 81 -5.79 12.17 -21.98
C LYS A 81 -4.52 12.17 -22.83
N SER A 82 -4.45 11.32 -23.84
CA SER A 82 -3.48 11.45 -24.92
C SER A 82 -3.65 12.83 -25.52
N ARG A 83 -2.63 13.70 -25.42
CA ARG A 83 -2.55 14.86 -26.30
C ARG A 83 -2.22 14.32 -27.68
N PRO A 84 -3.06 14.52 -28.71
CA PRO A 84 -2.65 14.24 -30.07
C PRO A 84 -1.34 14.97 -30.31
N ARG A 85 -0.32 14.26 -30.80
CA ARG A 85 0.86 14.96 -31.32
C ARG A 85 0.35 15.78 -32.52
N PRO A 86 0.63 17.09 -32.60
CA PRO A 86 0.34 17.84 -33.81
C PRO A 86 1.06 17.13 -34.95
N THR A 87 0.30 16.52 -35.86
CA THR A 87 0.85 16.09 -37.14
C THR A 87 1.16 17.38 -37.90
N PRO A 88 2.40 17.60 -38.37
CA PRO A 88 2.69 18.73 -39.24
C PRO A 88 1.80 18.58 -40.47
N THR A 89 0.75 19.38 -40.53
CA THR A 89 -0.13 19.46 -41.68
C THR A 89 0.27 20.75 -42.38
N TYR A 90 1.08 20.56 -43.42
CA TYR A 90 1.62 21.54 -44.38
C TYR A 90 2.27 22.80 -43.81
#